data_AF-A0A379JT57-F1
#
_entry.id   AF-A0A379JT57-F1
#
_cell.length_a   1.000
_cell.length_b   1.000
_cell.length_c   1.000
_cell.angle_alpha   90.00
_cell.angle_beta   90.00
_cell.angle_gamma   90.00
#
_symmetry.space_group_name_H-M   'P 1'
#
loop_
_entity.id
_entity.type
_entity.pdbx_description
1 polymer ?
#
loop_
_entity_poly.entity_id
_entity_poly.type
_entity_poly.pdbx_seq_one_letter_code
_entity_poly.pdbx_strand_id
1 'polypeptide(L)'
;MNRPWLTLLLKAGIIVATVYGTVKTADLAWGLGDLGVGLMAWLNIIAILLMHKVAYKCLKDYEQQQDEGKDPVFHPEKLGIKNADYWGTSTSEENLTIEKGELQQPQRR
;
A
#
# COMPACT_ATOMS: atom_id res chain seq x y z
N MET A 1 0.08 31.13 57.98
CA MET A 1 0.90 31.68 56.87
C MET A 1 0.76 30.76 55.64
N ASN A 2 -0.42 30.70 55.01
CA ASN A 2 -0.56 29.99 53.73
C ASN A 2 0.08 30.85 52.66
N ARG A 3 1.25 30.45 52.15
CA ARG A 3 1.90 31.13 51.02
C ARG A 3 1.44 30.43 49.73
N PRO A 4 0.36 30.89 49.07
CA PRO A 4 -0.19 30.24 47.88
C PRO A 4 0.81 30.18 46.71
N TRP A 5 1.82 31.05 46.73
CA TRP A 5 2.88 31.04 45.73
C TRP A 5 3.80 29.82 45.83
N LEU A 6 4.07 29.29 47.04
CA LEU A 6 4.85 28.07 47.22
C LEU A 6 4.08 26.83 46.72
N THR A 7 2.77 26.77 46.93
CA THR A 7 1.95 25.66 46.42
C THR A 7 1.76 25.74 44.90
N LEU A 8 1.72 26.94 44.32
CA LEU A 8 1.74 27.12 42.86
C LEU A 8 3.08 26.69 42.25
N LEU A 9 4.21 27.05 42.86
CA LEU A 9 5.53 26.59 42.44
C LEU A 9 5.67 25.07 42.49
N LEU A 10 5.20 24.46 43.58
CA LEU A 10 5.19 23.01 43.74
C LEU A 10 4.31 22.32 42.68
N LYS A 11 3.11 22.84 42.43
CA LYS A 11 2.22 22.33 41.37
C LYS A 11 2.84 22.46 39.99
N ALA A 12 3.41 23.62 39.66
CA ALA A 12 4.09 23.83 38.38
C ALA A 12 5.28 22.87 38.22
N GLY A 13 6.07 22.68 39.27
CA GLY A 13 7.18 21.73 39.28
C GLY A 13 6.74 20.28 39.05
N ILE A 14 5.65 19.84 39.70
CA ILE A 14 5.09 18.50 39.49
C ILE A 14 4.57 18.34 38.06
N ILE A 15 3.84 19.33 37.53
CA ILE A 15 3.34 19.29 36.14
C ILE A 15 4.50 19.19 35.15
N VAL A 16 5.54 20.02 35.30
CA VAL A 16 6.72 19.99 34.42
C VAL A 16 7.46 18.66 34.53
N ALA A 17 7.64 18.12 35.74
CA ALA A 17 8.29 16.83 35.95
C ALA A 17 7.49 15.69 35.31
N THR A 18 6.16 15.68 35.46
CA THR A 18 5.28 14.69 34.82
C THR A 18 5.30 14.82 33.30
N VAL A 19 5.18 16.03 32.75
CA VAL A 19 5.23 16.26 31.30
C VAL A 19 6.57 15.81 30.74
N TYR A 20 7.68 16.19 31.36
CA TYR A 20 9.01 15.77 30.93
C TYR A 20 9.18 14.24 30.97
N GLY A 21 8.66 13.59 32.02
CA GLY A 21 8.62 12.13 32.11
C GLY A 21 7.83 11.48 30.97
N THR A 22 6.67 12.05 30.63
CA THR A 22 5.84 11.53 29.52
C THR A 22 6.46 11.75 28.15
N VAL A 23 7.16 12.88 27.93
CA VAL A 23 7.83 13.18 26.65
C VAL A 23 8.94 12.16 26.38
N LYS A 24 9.73 11.81 27.39
CA LYS A 24 10.76 10.77 27.24
C LYS A 24 10.18 9.40 26.86
N THR A 25 9.03 9.03 27.42
CA THR A 25 8.32 7.81 27.04
C THR A 25 7.70 7.93 25.64
N ALA A 26 7.20 9.10 25.27
CA ALA A 26 6.68 9.38 23.94
C ALA A 26 7.78 9.24 22.88
N ASP A 27 8.99 9.75 23.10
CA ASP A 27 10.14 9.57 22.18
C ASP A 27 10.44 8.09 21.92
N LEU A 28 10.34 7.24 22.95
CA LEU A 28 10.50 5.79 22.81
C LEU A 28 9.35 5.15 22.02
N ALA A 29 8.11 5.59 22.25
CA ALA A 29 6.94 5.12 21.51
C ALA A 29 7.00 5.55 20.03
N TRP A 30 7.46 6.77 19.76
CA TRP A 30 7.71 7.28 18.41
C TRP A 30 8.84 6.52 17.72
N GLY A 31 9.95 6.25 18.41
CA GLY A 31 11.04 5.44 17.86
C GLY A 31 10.63 4.00 17.55
N LEU A 32 9.76 3.40 18.37
CA LEU A 32 9.17 2.09 18.06
C LEU A 32 8.23 2.17 16.85
N GLY A 33 7.49 3.28 16.71
CA GLY A 33 6.68 3.58 15.53
C GLY A 33 7.50 3.67 14.25
N ASP A 34 8.59 4.44 14.26
CA ASP A 34 9.50 4.60 13.13
C ASP A 34 10.14 3.27 12.73
N LEU A 35 10.50 2.42 13.70
CA LEU A 35 11.00 1.07 13.45
C LEU A 35 9.92 0.19 12.79
N GLY A 36 8.67 0.27 13.24
CA GLY A 36 7.54 -0.44 12.65
C GLY A 36 7.26 -0.02 11.21
N VAL A 37 7.27 1.29 10.94
CA VAL A 37 7.10 1.85 9.58
C VAL A 37 8.27 1.43 8.68
N GLY A 38 9.50 1.49 9.19
CA GLY A 38 10.68 1.02 8.47
C GLY A 38 10.58 -0.46 8.11
N LEU A 39 10.14 -1.31 9.05
CA LEU A 39 9.97 -2.74 8.80
C LEU A 39 8.86 -3.04 7.79
N MET A 40 7.74 -2.31 7.84
CA MET A 40 6.67 -2.40 6.85
C MET A 40 7.17 -2.06 5.43
N ALA A 41 7.91 -0.95 5.30
CA ALA A 41 8.49 -0.56 4.03
C ALA A 41 9.53 -1.58 3.54
N TRP A 42 10.38 -2.07 4.44
CA TRP A 42 11.44 -3.03 4.12
C TRP A 42 10.88 -4.35 3.57
N LEU A 43 9.84 -4.91 4.21
CA LEU A 43 9.16 -6.12 3.73
C LEU A 43 8.50 -5.90 2.38
N ASN A 44 7.88 -4.73 2.16
CA ASN A 44 7.26 -4.38 0.89
C ASN A 44 8.30 -4.29 -0.24
N ILE A 45 9.44 -3.63 0.00
CA ILE A 45 10.53 -3.54 -0.99
C ILE A 45 11.04 -4.93 -1.36
N ILE A 46 11.24 -5.83 -0.39
CA ILE A 46 11.65 -7.22 -0.67
C ILE A 46 10.60 -7.95 -1.50
N ALA A 47 9.30 -7.78 -1.18
CA ALA A 47 8.21 -8.38 -1.95
C ALA A 47 8.19 -7.89 -3.40
N ILE A 48 8.37 -6.59 -3.64
CA ILE A 48 8.47 -6.01 -4.98
C ILE A 48 9.66 -6.59 -5.74
N LEU A 49 10.84 -6.72 -5.10
CA LEU A 49 12.02 -7.28 -5.73
C LEU A 49 11.84 -8.76 -6.12
N LEU A 50 11.22 -9.56 -5.25
CA LEU A 50 10.92 -10.96 -5.56
C LEU A 50 9.89 -11.07 -6.71
N MET A 51 8.90 -10.18 -6.74
CA MET A 51 7.85 -10.16 -7.76
C MET A 51 8.29 -9.52 -9.08
N HIS A 52 9.36 -8.72 -9.09
CA HIS A 52 9.84 -7.99 -10.28
C HIS A 52 10.00 -8.90 -11.50
N LYS A 53 10.49 -10.13 -11.33
CA LYS A 53 10.69 -11.06 -12.47
C LYS A 53 9.37 -11.43 -13.17
N VAL A 54 8.28 -11.58 -12.41
CA VAL A 54 6.95 -11.85 -12.97
C VAL A 54 6.36 -10.56 -13.54
N ALA A 55 6.45 -9.46 -12.80
CA ALA A 55 5.97 -8.15 -13.25
C ALA A 55 6.58 -7.72 -14.60
N TYR A 56 7.89 -7.91 -14.77
CA TYR A 56 8.60 -7.60 -16.01
C TYR A 56 8.13 -8.47 -17.19
N LYS A 57 7.85 -9.75 -16.95
CA LYS A 57 7.28 -10.64 -17.98
C LYS A 57 5.88 -10.18 -18.40
N CYS A 58 5.03 -9.82 -17.43
CA CYS A 58 3.70 -9.31 -17.71
C CYS A 58 3.76 -7.99 -18.50
N LEU A 59 4.66 -7.09 -18.11
CA LEU A 59 4.82 -5.80 -18.79
C LEU A 59 5.26 -5.96 -20.24
N LYS A 60 6.22 -6.83 -20.51
CA LYS A 60 6.69 -7.09 -21.88
C LYS A 60 5.60 -7.68 -22.78
N ASP A 61 4.76 -8.56 -22.22
CA ASP A 61 3.61 -9.12 -22.95
C ASP A 61 2.58 -8.03 -23.27
N TYR A 62 2.29 -7.16 -22.31
CA TYR A 62 1.42 -6.01 -22.51
C TYR A 62 1.95 -5.04 -23.58
N GLU A 63 3.23 -4.65 -23.51
CA GLU A 63 3.87 -3.77 -24.51
C GLU A 63 3.82 -4.39 -25.91
N GLN A 64 4.08 -5.71 -26.03
CA GLN A 64 4.01 -6.39 -27.31
C GLN A 64 2.58 -6.40 -27.89
N GLN A 65 1.56 -6.61 -27.06
CA GLN A 65 0.17 -6.57 -27.50
C GLN A 65 -0.29 -5.14 -27.87
N GLN A 66 0.18 -4.14 -27.14
CA GLN A 66 -0.09 -2.73 -27.43
C GLN A 66 0.54 -2.29 -28.75
N ASP A 67 1.80 -2.67 -29.01
CA ASP A 67 2.51 -2.39 -30.26
C ASP A 67 1.88 -3.11 -31.47
N GLU A 68 1.28 -4.29 -31.25
CA GLU A 68 0.52 -5.02 -32.27
C GLU A 68 -0.86 -4.40 -32.57
N GLY A 69 -1.26 -3.34 -31.85
CA GLY A 69 -2.53 -2.64 -32.04
C GLY A 69 -3.76 -3.47 -31.69
N LYS A 70 -3.60 -4.53 -30.87
CA LYS A 70 -4.68 -5.38 -30.38
C LYS A 70 -5.13 -4.91 -29.00
N ASP A 71 -6.39 -5.19 -28.64
CA ASP A 71 -6.85 -4.98 -27.27
C ASP A 71 -6.05 -5.91 -26.33
N PRO A 72 -5.34 -5.38 -25.32
CA PRO A 72 -4.43 -6.18 -24.51
C PRO A 72 -5.21 -7.17 -23.63
N VAL A 73 -4.98 -8.46 -23.85
CA VAL A 73 -5.58 -9.57 -23.10
C VAL A 73 -4.49 -10.30 -22.33
N PHE A 74 -4.58 -10.31 -21.00
CA PHE A 74 -3.59 -10.99 -20.17
C PHE A 74 -3.79 -12.52 -20.24
N HIS A 75 -2.80 -13.24 -20.80
CA HIS A 75 -2.79 -14.70 -20.88
C HIS A 75 -1.68 -15.30 -20.00
N PRO A 76 -1.98 -15.67 -18.74
CA PRO A 76 -0.97 -16.16 -17.79
C PRO A 76 -0.30 -17.48 -18.22
N GLU A 77 -1.01 -18.32 -18.98
CA GLU A 77 -0.54 -19.63 -19.47
C GLU A 77 0.63 -19.49 -20.46
N LYS A 78 0.57 -18.50 -21.36
CA LYS A 78 1.65 -18.26 -22.36
C LYS A 78 2.94 -17.75 -21.72
N LEU A 79 2.84 -17.12 -20.54
CA LEU A 79 3.96 -16.49 -19.83
C LEU A 79 4.64 -17.41 -18.79
N GLY A 80 4.10 -18.61 -18.59
CA GLY A 80 4.59 -19.59 -17.62
C GLY A 80 4.41 -19.15 -16.17
N ILE A 81 3.39 -18.33 -15.90
CA ILE A 81 3.07 -17.83 -14.55
C ILE A 81 2.19 -18.88 -13.85
N LYS A 82 2.79 -19.63 -12.91
CA LYS A 82 2.07 -20.58 -12.07
C LYS A 82 1.24 -19.81 -11.03
N ASN A 83 0.00 -20.25 -10.78
CA ASN A 83 -0.98 -19.70 -9.81
C ASN A 83 -1.82 -18.48 -10.26
N ALA A 84 -2.05 -18.28 -11.56
CA ALA A 84 -2.97 -17.26 -12.07
C ALA A 84 -4.28 -17.88 -12.61
N ASP A 85 -4.90 -18.76 -11.82
CA ASP A 85 -6.11 -19.53 -12.19
C ASP A 85 -7.33 -18.65 -12.50
N TYR A 86 -7.41 -17.49 -11.84
CA TYR A 86 -8.49 -16.52 -12.03
C TYR A 86 -8.52 -15.87 -13.43
N TRP A 87 -7.36 -15.76 -14.08
CA TRP A 87 -7.20 -15.14 -15.41
C TRP A 87 -7.10 -16.18 -16.53
N GLY A 88 -7.62 -17.39 -16.29
CA GLY A 88 -7.70 -18.44 -17.30
C GLY A 88 -8.56 -18.05 -18.51
N THR A 89 -8.27 -18.72 -19.63
CA THR A 89 -8.62 -18.52 -21.04
C THR A 89 -9.97 -17.89 -21.44
N SER A 90 -11.00 -17.86 -20.60
CA SER A 90 -12.32 -17.28 -20.96
C SER A 90 -12.68 -15.97 -20.25
N THR A 91 -12.18 -15.71 -19.03
CA THR A 91 -12.61 -14.54 -18.23
C THR A 91 -12.14 -13.22 -18.86
N SER A 92 -10.92 -13.19 -19.39
CA SER A 92 -10.32 -11.99 -19.99
C SER A 92 -11.05 -11.55 -21.27
N GLU A 93 -11.49 -12.52 -22.09
CA GLU A 93 -12.24 -12.26 -23.32
C GLU A 93 -13.68 -11.85 -23.01
N GLU A 94 -14.32 -12.46 -22.00
CA GLU A 94 -15.67 -12.10 -21.54
C GLU A 94 -15.73 -10.65 -21.06
N ASN A 95 -14.77 -10.19 -20.24
CA ASN A 95 -14.73 -8.80 -19.77
C ASN A 95 -14.60 -7.79 -20.92
N LEU A 96 -13.77 -8.08 -21.94
CA LEU A 96 -13.65 -7.24 -23.12
C LEU A 96 -14.95 -7.16 -23.92
N THR A 97 -15.72 -8.24 -23.99
CA THR A 97 -17.04 -8.22 -24.64
C THR A 97 -18.08 -7.42 -23.85
N ILE A 98 -18.03 -7.47 -22.51
CA ILE A 98 -18.91 -6.67 -21.64
C ILE A 98 -18.57 -5.18 -21.76
N GLU A 99 -17.30 -4.80 -21.67
CA GLU A 99 -16.87 -3.40 -21.81
C GLU A 99 -17.27 -2.83 -23.17
N LYS A 100 -17.01 -3.57 -24.27
CA LYS A 100 -17.47 -3.14 -25.61
C LYS A 100 -19.00 -3.03 -25.70
N GLY A 101 -19.75 -3.86 -24.97
CA GLY A 101 -21.21 -3.80 -24.87
C GLY A 101 -21.72 -2.62 -24.05
N GLU A 102 -21.02 -2.22 -23.00
CA GLU A 102 -21.35 -1.06 -22.15
C GLU A 102 -20.97 0.27 -22.82
N LEU A 103 -19.82 0.37 -23.49
CA LEU A 103 -19.42 1.59 -24.21
C LEU A 103 -20.36 1.91 -25.38
N GLN A 104 -21.02 0.90 -25.95
CA GLN A 104 -22.03 1.07 -27.00
C GLN A 104 -23.41 1.50 -26.45
N GLN A 105 -23.63 1.42 -25.14
CA GLN A 105 -24.85 1.86 -24.46
C GLN A 105 -24.60 3.18 -23.71
N PRO A 106 -24.71 4.34 -24.37
CA PRO A 106 -24.58 5.61 -23.69
C PRO A 106 -25.78 5.79 -22.75
N GLN A 107 -25.55 5.54 -21.46
CA GLN A 107 -26.31 6.07 -20.34
C GLN A 107 -27.85 5.89 -20.44
N ARG A 108 -28.36 4.73 -20.02
CA ARG A 108 -29.73 4.63 -19.46
C ARG A 108 -29.70 4.78 -17.94
N ARG A 109 -29.41 5.99 -17.45
CA ARG A 109 -29.87 6.51 -16.15
C ARG A 109 -29.99 8.02 -16.20
#